data_AF-A0A7S4ERX7-F1
#
_entry.id   AF-A0A7S4ERX7-F1
#
_cell.length_a   1.000
_cell.length_b   1.000
_cell.length_c   1.000
_cell.angle_alpha   90.00
_cell.angle_beta   90.00
_cell.angle_gamma   90.00
#
_symmetry.space_group_name_H-M   'P 1'
#
loop_
_entity.id
_entity.type
_entity.pdbx_description
1 polymer ?
#
loop_
_entity_poly.entity_id
_entity_poly.type
_entity_poly.pdbx_seq_one_letter_code
_entity_poly.pdbx_strand_id
1 'polypeptide(L)'
;NAMRETQLQELINYESVRILRSYHDAYRDYQRAGAAQLSSLYREQEELEQLMALIEQMVSHSHSEKNTAIIGLTEQLVRRLQGGRITSCKSAKDRTSMAVTAEQAQLLHERHGVDGVEAAALADEMRIHGVRWLNMRKNVHKGRYAFNWLQQRLMPKVYRAPKGTYSRFGGSPS
;
A
#
# COMPACT_ATOMS: atom_id res chain seq x y z
N ASN A 1 14.04 14.91 -16.74
CA ASN A 1 14.68 13.72 -17.32
C ASN A 1 13.95 12.48 -16.81
N ALA A 2 12.67 12.31 -17.20
CA ALA A 2 11.76 11.34 -16.59
C ALA A 2 12.13 9.87 -16.85
N MET A 3 12.81 9.60 -17.97
CA MET A 3 13.31 8.27 -18.31
C MET A 3 14.33 7.75 -17.28
N ARG A 4 15.24 8.63 -16.80
CA ARG A 4 16.22 8.26 -15.77
C ARG A 4 15.58 8.04 -14.39
N GLU A 5 14.52 8.77 -14.07
CA GLU A 5 13.78 8.60 -12.81
C GLU A 5 13.04 7.26 -12.76
N THR A 6 12.40 6.87 -13.87
CA THR A 6 11.74 5.55 -13.97
C THR A 6 12.75 4.40 -13.89
N GLN A 7 13.89 4.50 -14.58
CA GLN A 7 14.97 3.49 -14.51
C GLN A 7 15.53 3.33 -13.10
N LEU A 8 15.70 4.43 -12.35
CA LEU A 8 16.17 4.36 -10.97
C LEU A 8 15.14 3.71 -10.05
N GLN A 9 13.86 4.03 -10.23
CA GLN A 9 12.78 3.39 -9.47
C GLN A 9 12.73 1.87 -9.71
N GLU A 10 12.87 1.44 -10.97
CA GLU A 10 12.93 0.02 -11.34
C GLU A 10 14.12 -0.68 -10.68
N LEU A 11 15.32 -0.08 -10.72
CA LEU A 11 16.51 -0.62 -10.06
C LEU A 11 16.33 -0.77 -8.55
N ILE A 12 15.78 0.25 -7.89
CA ILE A 12 15.49 0.21 -6.45
C ILE A 12 14.48 -0.89 -6.13
N ASN A 13 13.42 -1.02 -6.93
CA ASN A 13 12.42 -2.06 -6.74
C ASN A 13 13.02 -3.46 -6.90
N TYR A 14 13.87 -3.67 -7.91
CA TYR A 14 14.55 -4.93 -8.15
C TYR A 14 15.43 -5.33 -6.95
N GLU A 15 16.25 -4.40 -6.47
CA GLU A 15 17.12 -4.66 -5.30
C GLU A 15 16.30 -4.88 -4.01
N SER A 16 15.22 -4.11 -3.83
CA SER A 16 14.33 -4.26 -2.67
C SER A 16 13.65 -5.63 -2.65
N VAL A 17 13.21 -6.12 -3.81
CA VAL A 17 12.61 -7.47 -3.94
C VAL A 17 13.65 -8.55 -3.65
N ARG A 18 14.90 -8.38 -4.10
CA ARG A 18 15.98 -9.32 -3.78
C ARG A 18 16.22 -9.43 -2.27
N ILE A 19 16.22 -8.30 -1.56
CA ILE A 19 16.35 -8.28 -0.10
C ILE A 19 15.12 -8.94 0.57
N LEU A 20 13.92 -8.64 0.07
CA LEU A 20 12.68 -9.23 0.57
C LEU A 20 12.63 -10.75 0.38
N ARG A 21 13.12 -11.26 -0.76
CA ARG A 21 13.26 -12.70 -1.03
C ARG A 21 14.19 -13.37 0.00
N SER A 22 15.35 -12.78 0.26
CA SER A 22 16.28 -13.30 1.28
C SER A 22 15.63 -13.35 2.67
N TYR A 23 14.83 -12.34 3.02
CA TYR A 23 14.09 -12.35 4.29
C TYR A 23 12.99 -13.41 4.32
N HIS A 24 12.23 -13.55 3.23
CA HIS A 24 11.22 -14.59 3.07
C HIS A 24 11.83 -16.00 3.27
N ASP A 25 12.97 -16.28 2.62
CA ASP A 25 13.65 -17.56 2.73
C ASP A 25 14.14 -17.84 4.16
N ALA A 26 14.75 -16.84 4.80
CA ALA A 26 15.17 -16.95 6.20
C ALA A 26 13.98 -17.18 7.15
N TYR A 27 12.86 -16.50 6.91
CA TYR A 27 11.63 -16.67 7.70
C TYR A 27 11.04 -18.08 7.53
N ARG A 28 10.99 -18.59 6.30
CA ARG A 28 10.55 -19.96 5.99
C ARG A 28 11.41 -21.00 6.73
N ASP A 29 12.73 -20.83 6.70
CA ASP A 29 13.66 -21.76 7.34
C ASP A 29 13.55 -21.70 8.87
N TYR A 30 13.35 -20.50 9.44
CA TYR A 30 13.04 -20.31 10.85
C TYR A 30 11.75 -21.04 11.27
N GLN A 31 10.67 -20.91 10.49
CA GLN A 31 9.41 -21.62 10.77
C GLN A 31 9.57 -23.14 10.74
N ARG A 32 10.37 -23.67 9.79
CA ARG A 32 10.64 -25.12 9.68
C ARG A 32 11.46 -25.65 10.85
N ALA A 33 12.41 -24.86 11.37
CA ALA A 33 13.21 -25.25 12.52
C ALA A 33 12.40 -25.30 13.82
N GLY A 34 11.35 -24.47 13.94
CA GLY A 34 10.55 -24.33 15.15
C GLY A 34 9.29 -25.20 15.25
N ALA A 35 8.90 -25.92 14.18
CA ALA A 35 7.59 -26.57 14.14
C ALA A 35 7.64 -28.07 13.80
N ALA A 36 6.85 -28.86 14.54
CA ALA A 36 6.42 -30.17 14.06
C ALA A 36 5.55 -29.97 12.81
N GLN A 37 5.74 -30.80 11.79
CA GLN A 37 5.10 -30.72 10.46
C GLN A 37 3.56 -30.70 10.54
N LEU A 38 2.98 -29.51 10.71
CA LEU A 38 1.53 -29.29 10.67
C LEU A 38 1.11 -28.93 9.23
N SER A 39 0.04 -29.53 8.73
CA SER A 39 -0.51 -29.26 7.40
C SER A 39 -0.87 -27.77 7.18
N SER A 40 -1.28 -27.07 8.24
CA SER A 40 -1.57 -25.63 8.20
C SER A 40 -0.35 -24.78 7.87
N LEU A 41 0.84 -25.16 8.37
CA LEU A 41 2.08 -24.44 8.11
C LEU A 41 2.52 -24.59 6.66
N TYR A 42 2.38 -25.79 6.09
CA TYR A 42 2.68 -26.01 4.68
C TYR A 42 1.81 -25.15 3.77
N ARG A 43 0.50 -25.07 4.05
CA ARG A 43 -0.42 -24.21 3.30
C ARG A 43 -0.02 -22.73 3.41
N GLU A 44 0.31 -22.26 4.62
CA GLU A 44 0.77 -20.88 4.81
C GLU A 44 2.06 -20.58 4.05
N GLN A 45 3.02 -21.51 4.04
CA GLN A 45 4.27 -21.38 3.28
C GLN A 45 4.03 -21.31 1.78
N GLU A 46 3.12 -22.12 1.26
CA GLU A 46 2.78 -22.12 -0.17
C GLU A 46 2.12 -20.79 -0.58
N GLU A 47 1.19 -20.29 0.21
CA GLU A 47 0.57 -18.98 -0.04
C GLU A 47 1.58 -17.82 0.04
N LEU A 48 2.52 -17.87 0.98
CA LEU A 48 3.61 -16.89 1.09
C LEU A 48 4.54 -16.90 -0.13
N GLU A 49 4.89 -18.11 -0.61
CA GLU A 49 5.71 -18.27 -1.81
C GLU A 49 4.98 -17.75 -3.06
N GLN A 50 3.68 -18.04 -3.20
CA GLN A 50 2.86 -17.51 -4.29
C GLN A 50 2.79 -15.98 -4.28
N LEU A 51 2.62 -15.37 -3.10
CA LEU A 51 2.65 -13.91 -2.96
C LEU A 51 4.02 -13.32 -3.34
N MET A 52 5.10 -13.95 -2.89
CA MET A 52 6.46 -13.51 -3.20
C MET A 52 6.76 -13.60 -4.69
N ALA A 53 6.40 -14.72 -5.33
CA ALA A 53 6.55 -14.91 -6.78
C ALA A 53 5.72 -13.90 -7.59
N LEU A 54 4.51 -13.57 -7.15
CA LEU A 54 3.68 -12.55 -7.80
C LEU A 54 4.33 -11.16 -7.72
N ILE A 55 4.90 -10.79 -6.56
CA ILE A 55 5.61 -9.51 -6.38
C ILE A 55 6.85 -9.45 -7.28
N GLU A 56 7.63 -10.52 -7.35
CA GLU A 56 8.78 -10.64 -8.26
C GLU A 56 8.36 -10.44 -9.71
N GLN A 57 7.32 -11.17 -10.16
CA GLN A 57 6.79 -11.04 -11.50
C GLN A 57 6.39 -9.59 -11.81
N MET A 58 5.71 -8.92 -10.89
CA MET A 58 5.27 -7.53 -11.06
C MET A 58 6.43 -6.54 -11.16
N VAL A 59 7.51 -6.74 -10.40
CA VAL A 59 8.71 -5.92 -10.50
C VAL A 59 9.45 -6.18 -11.81
N SER A 60 9.58 -7.45 -12.22
CA SER A 60 10.27 -7.82 -13.46
C SER A 60 9.56 -7.37 -14.74
N HIS A 61 8.23 -7.26 -14.75
CA HIS A 61 7.45 -6.89 -15.94
C HIS A 61 7.05 -5.40 -16.01
N SER A 62 7.37 -4.61 -14.98
CA SER A 62 6.96 -3.20 -14.89
C SER A 62 7.84 -2.31 -15.78
N HIS A 63 7.57 -2.28 -17.08
CA HIS A 63 8.32 -1.45 -18.04
C HIS A 63 7.58 -0.18 -18.54
N SER A 64 6.30 0.04 -18.19
CA SER A 64 5.60 1.27 -18.60
C SER A 64 4.33 1.63 -17.80
N GLU A 65 3.62 0.66 -17.22
CA GLU A 65 2.39 0.93 -16.47
C GLU A 65 2.61 1.00 -14.96
N LYS A 66 2.03 2.01 -14.32
CA LYS A 66 2.07 2.18 -12.85
C LYS A 66 1.24 1.09 -12.17
N ASN A 67 1.89 -0.02 -11.83
CA ASN A 67 1.22 -1.11 -11.14
C ASN A 67 1.15 -0.84 -9.63
N THR A 68 0.07 -0.18 -9.20
CA THR A 68 -0.14 0.15 -7.78
C THR A 68 -0.54 -1.04 -6.92
N ALA A 69 -0.91 -2.19 -7.52
CA ALA A 69 -1.28 -3.38 -6.76
C ALA A 69 -0.09 -3.96 -5.97
N ILE A 70 1.14 -3.66 -6.39
CA ILE A 70 2.36 -4.08 -5.69
C ILE A 70 2.40 -3.56 -4.25
N ILE A 71 1.78 -2.41 -3.98
CA ILE A 71 1.70 -1.83 -2.64
C ILE A 71 0.89 -2.76 -1.72
N GLY A 72 -0.33 -3.13 -2.12
CA GLY A 72 -1.18 -4.02 -1.31
C GLY A 72 -0.63 -5.43 -1.19
N LEU A 73 0.04 -5.96 -2.22
CA LEU A 73 0.64 -7.30 -2.17
C LEU A 73 1.86 -7.35 -1.25
N THR A 74 2.76 -6.36 -1.33
CA THR A 74 3.90 -6.26 -0.41
C THR A 74 3.45 -6.00 1.03
N GLU A 75 2.40 -5.20 1.23
CA GLU A 75 1.77 -4.99 2.53
C GLU A 75 1.27 -6.31 3.15
N GLN A 76 0.57 -7.14 2.37
CA GLN A 76 0.10 -8.45 2.81
C GLN A 76 1.26 -9.40 3.13
N LEU A 77 2.21 -9.53 2.20
CA LEU A 77 3.35 -10.43 2.35
C LEU A 77 4.15 -10.07 3.61
N VAL A 78 4.62 -8.84 3.72
CA VAL A 78 5.48 -8.41 4.84
C VAL A 78 4.76 -8.55 6.17
N ARG A 79 3.44 -8.35 6.21
CA ARG A 79 2.66 -8.54 7.43
C ARG A 79 2.56 -10.01 7.84
N ARG A 80 2.47 -10.94 6.89
CA ARG A 80 2.52 -12.39 7.16
C ARG A 80 3.93 -12.86 7.55
N LEU A 81 4.97 -12.22 7.01
CA LEU A 81 6.37 -12.43 7.41
C LEU A 81 6.76 -11.74 8.72
N GLN A 82 5.81 -11.13 9.46
CA GLN A 82 6.06 -10.41 10.71
C GLN A 82 7.06 -9.24 10.60
N GLY A 83 7.19 -8.64 9.41
CA GLY A 83 8.08 -7.52 9.17
C GLY A 83 7.49 -6.15 9.56
N GLY A 84 8.38 -5.22 9.89
CA GLY A 84 8.04 -3.80 10.06
C GLY A 84 7.76 -3.12 8.72
N ARG A 85 6.82 -2.18 8.69
CA ARG A 85 6.43 -1.48 7.45
C ARG A 85 6.36 0.03 7.65
N ILE A 86 6.85 0.75 6.65
CA ILE A 86 6.81 2.21 6.58
C ILE A 86 6.22 2.59 5.23
N THR A 87 5.17 3.39 5.25
CA THR A 87 4.53 3.91 4.04
C THR A 87 4.77 5.42 4.00
N SER A 88 5.38 5.92 2.92
CA SER A 88 5.65 7.35 2.75
C SER A 88 5.55 7.77 1.29
N CYS A 89 5.16 9.02 1.08
CA CYS A 89 5.28 9.71 -0.20
C CYS A 89 6.15 10.95 -0.01
N LYS A 90 6.47 11.70 -1.08
CA LYS A 90 7.34 12.90 -1.02
C LYS A 90 7.04 13.85 0.14
N SER A 91 5.76 14.06 0.48
CA SER A 91 5.34 14.97 1.55
C SER A 91 4.72 14.27 2.76
N ALA A 92 4.67 12.93 2.77
CA ALA A 92 4.04 12.09 3.80
C ALA A 92 2.57 12.47 4.16
N LYS A 93 1.85 13.14 3.25
CA LYS A 93 0.48 13.65 3.49
C LYS A 93 -0.56 12.84 2.73
N ASP A 94 -0.85 13.23 1.49
CA ASP A 94 -2.08 12.82 0.82
C ASP A 94 -2.03 11.35 0.38
N ARG A 95 -1.08 10.99 -0.50
CA ARG A 95 -0.94 9.59 -0.97
C ARG A 95 -0.60 8.63 0.17
N THR A 96 0.16 9.09 1.15
CA THR A 96 0.46 8.31 2.36
C THR A 96 -0.80 8.05 3.18
N SER A 97 -1.70 9.03 3.30
CA SER A 97 -2.99 8.84 3.95
C SER A 97 -3.85 7.84 3.18
N MET A 98 -3.89 7.94 1.86
CA MET A 98 -4.67 7.03 1.01
C MET A 98 -4.19 5.58 1.16
N ALA A 99 -2.87 5.34 1.09
CA ALA A 99 -2.28 4.02 1.22
C ALA A 99 -2.50 3.42 2.62
N VAL A 100 -2.18 4.17 3.69
CA VAL A 100 -2.36 3.68 5.07
C VAL A 100 -3.81 3.32 5.36
N THR A 101 -4.77 4.16 4.97
CA THR A 101 -6.20 3.89 5.23
C THR A 101 -6.76 2.77 4.38
N ALA A 102 -6.27 2.57 3.15
CA ALA A 102 -6.62 1.41 2.34
C ALA A 102 -6.12 0.11 3.00
N GLU A 103 -4.90 0.10 3.54
CA GLU A 103 -4.36 -1.03 4.27
C GLU A 103 -5.16 -1.31 5.56
N GLN A 104 -5.48 -0.28 6.34
CA GLN A 104 -6.30 -0.44 7.55
C GLN A 104 -7.68 -1.04 7.23
N ALA A 105 -8.33 -0.59 6.15
CA ALA A 105 -9.60 -1.15 5.70
C ALA A 105 -9.47 -2.63 5.28
N GLN A 106 -8.40 -2.97 4.56
CA GLN A 106 -8.12 -4.36 4.21
C GLN A 106 -7.94 -5.25 5.46
N LEU A 107 -7.25 -4.75 6.49
CA LEU A 107 -7.10 -5.49 7.76
C LEU A 107 -8.41 -5.66 8.52
N LEU A 108 -9.28 -4.64 8.52
CA LEU A 108 -10.62 -4.74 9.10
C LEU A 108 -11.43 -5.84 8.40
N HIS A 109 -11.33 -5.92 7.09
CA HIS A 109 -11.99 -6.98 6.33
C HIS A 109 -11.41 -8.37 6.64
N GLU A 110 -10.10 -8.54 6.47
CA GLU A 110 -9.43 -9.85 6.54
C GLU A 110 -9.33 -10.43 7.95
N ARG A 111 -9.15 -9.57 8.97
CA ARG A 111 -8.84 -10.02 10.33
C ARG A 111 -9.97 -9.78 11.34
N HIS A 112 -10.90 -8.90 11.00
CA HIS A 112 -12.00 -8.52 11.89
C HIS A 112 -13.38 -8.81 11.29
N GLY A 113 -13.44 -9.39 10.08
CA GLY A 113 -14.70 -9.84 9.46
C GLY A 113 -15.64 -8.71 9.05
N VAL A 114 -15.13 -7.48 8.94
CA VAL A 114 -15.90 -6.33 8.45
C VAL A 114 -16.21 -6.55 6.96
N ASP A 115 -17.44 -6.29 6.53
CA ASP A 115 -17.79 -6.41 5.11
C ASP A 115 -16.93 -5.50 4.24
N GLY A 116 -16.60 -5.90 3.01
CA GLY A 116 -15.72 -5.14 2.14
C GLY A 116 -16.24 -3.74 1.80
N VAL A 117 -17.57 -3.57 1.69
CA VAL A 117 -18.20 -2.26 1.47
C VAL A 117 -18.11 -1.39 2.72
N GLU A 118 -18.36 -1.99 3.88
CA GLU A 118 -18.24 -1.30 5.17
C GLU A 118 -16.79 -0.89 5.47
N ALA A 119 -15.82 -1.77 5.22
CA ALA A 119 -14.40 -1.47 5.36
C ALA A 119 -13.97 -0.32 4.46
N ALA A 120 -14.47 -0.26 3.22
CA ALA A 120 -14.22 0.87 2.32
C ALA A 120 -14.83 2.18 2.84
N ALA A 121 -16.04 2.14 3.42
CA ALA A 121 -16.65 3.30 4.06
C ALA A 121 -15.85 3.77 5.28
N LEU A 122 -15.36 2.85 6.11
CA LEU A 122 -14.49 3.17 7.24
C LEU A 122 -13.15 3.78 6.78
N ALA A 123 -12.63 3.37 5.62
CA ALA A 123 -11.47 4.02 5.00
C ALA A 123 -11.74 5.50 4.73
N ASP A 124 -12.92 5.83 4.22
CA ASP A 124 -13.33 7.19 3.92
C ASP A 124 -13.55 7.99 5.21
N GLU A 125 -14.15 7.41 6.25
CA GLU A 125 -14.25 8.03 7.57
C GLU A 125 -12.88 8.36 8.17
N MET A 126 -11.91 7.43 8.08
CA MET A 126 -10.53 7.68 8.50
C MET A 126 -9.87 8.83 7.73
N ARG A 127 -10.24 9.03 6.46
CA ARG A 127 -9.71 10.10 5.60
C ARG A 127 -10.35 11.46 5.91
N ILE A 128 -11.63 11.50 6.27
CA ILE A 128 -12.35 12.75 6.58
C ILE A 128 -12.08 13.20 8.02
N HIS A 129 -12.04 12.26 8.96
CA HIS A 129 -12.05 12.56 10.39
C HIS A 129 -10.79 12.12 11.14
N GLY A 130 -9.92 11.30 10.53
CA GLY A 130 -8.75 10.75 11.19
C GLY A 130 -7.61 11.75 11.45
N VAL A 131 -6.63 11.35 12.25
CA VAL A 131 -5.48 12.19 12.66
C VAL A 131 -4.70 12.77 11.48
N ARG A 132 -4.62 12.03 10.36
CA ARG A 132 -3.96 12.52 9.13
C ARG A 132 -4.67 13.74 8.53
N TRP A 133 -6.00 13.83 8.63
CA TRP A 133 -6.76 15.01 8.24
C TRP A 133 -6.42 16.22 9.12
N LEU A 134 -6.32 16.00 10.44
CA LEU A 134 -5.91 17.04 11.39
C LEU A 134 -4.47 17.50 11.11
N ASN A 135 -3.56 16.59 10.80
CA ASN A 135 -2.18 16.92 10.44
C ASN A 135 -2.12 17.75 9.14
N MET A 136 -2.93 17.42 8.14
CA MET A 136 -3.05 18.22 6.92
C MET A 136 -3.58 19.62 7.22
N ARG A 137 -4.64 19.75 8.04
CA ARG A 137 -5.19 21.04 8.48
C ARG A 137 -4.13 21.88 9.19
N LYS A 138 -3.39 21.30 10.14
CA LYS A 138 -2.34 22.01 10.89
C LYS A 138 -1.15 22.41 10.01
N ASN A 139 -0.72 21.55 9.10
CA ASN A 139 0.50 21.76 8.32
C ASN A 139 0.32 22.61 7.05
N VAL A 140 -0.91 22.68 6.52
CA VAL A 140 -1.18 23.34 5.22
C VAL A 140 -2.25 24.43 5.36
N HIS A 141 -2.88 24.56 6.54
CA HIS A 141 -3.97 25.50 6.82
C HIS A 141 -5.18 25.35 5.89
N LYS A 142 -5.27 24.22 5.18
CA LYS A 142 -6.34 23.89 4.24
C LYS A 142 -6.95 22.57 4.67
N GLY A 143 -8.26 22.54 4.83
CA GLY A 143 -9.03 21.33 5.11
C GLY A 143 -9.36 20.55 3.85
N ARG A 144 -8.40 20.34 2.94
CA ARG A 144 -8.57 19.59 1.69
C ARG A 144 -7.26 18.94 1.24
N TYR A 145 -7.32 17.73 0.70
CA TYR A 145 -6.20 17.05 0.05
C TYR A 145 -5.75 17.82 -1.20
N ALA A 146 -4.44 17.85 -1.47
CA ALA A 146 -3.86 18.55 -2.61
C ALA A 146 -3.95 17.75 -3.92
N PHE A 147 -5.08 17.09 -4.15
CA PHE A 147 -5.39 16.41 -5.40
C PHE A 147 -6.34 17.25 -6.25
N ASN A 148 -6.10 17.28 -7.57
CA ASN A 148 -7.10 17.75 -8.51
C ASN A 148 -8.03 16.60 -8.95
N TRP A 149 -9.19 16.95 -9.54
CA TRP A 149 -10.18 15.99 -9.99
C TRP A 149 -9.64 14.95 -10.99
N LEU A 150 -8.75 15.34 -11.91
CA LEU A 150 -8.21 14.42 -12.91
C LEU A 150 -7.26 13.39 -12.26
N GLN A 151 -6.40 13.84 -11.34
CA GLN A 151 -5.52 12.96 -10.55
C GLN A 151 -6.33 11.94 -9.77
N GLN A 152 -7.45 12.34 -9.17
CA GLN A 152 -8.36 11.43 -8.46
C GLN A 152 -8.97 10.39 -9.40
N ARG A 153 -9.40 10.79 -10.59
CA ARG A 153 -10.00 9.87 -11.56
C ARG A 153 -8.99 8.84 -12.10
N LEU A 154 -7.72 9.22 -12.24
CA LEU A 154 -6.64 8.35 -12.68
C LEU A 154 -6.10 7.41 -11.59
N MET A 155 -6.43 7.65 -10.31
CA MET A 155 -6.04 6.75 -9.23
C MET A 155 -6.92 5.49 -9.20
N PRO A 156 -6.36 4.35 -8.75
CA PRO A 156 -7.16 3.17 -8.39
C PRO A 156 -8.20 3.53 -7.33
N LYS A 157 -9.39 2.92 -7.42
CA LYS A 157 -10.54 3.26 -6.56
C LYS A 157 -10.19 3.24 -5.06
N VAL A 158 -9.45 2.23 -4.61
CA VAL A 158 -9.05 2.05 -3.21
C VAL A 158 -8.17 3.18 -2.65
N TYR A 159 -7.49 3.93 -3.52
CA TYR A 159 -6.60 5.04 -3.14
C TYR A 159 -7.18 6.42 -3.46
N ARG A 160 -8.46 6.50 -3.83
CA ARG A 160 -9.12 7.79 -4.07
C ARG A 160 -9.49 8.45 -2.76
N ALA A 161 -9.40 9.77 -2.74
CA ALA A 161 -9.90 10.57 -1.63
C ALA A 161 -11.44 10.64 -1.69
N PRO A 162 -12.12 10.74 -0.54
CA PRO A 162 -13.57 10.88 -0.49
C PRO A 162 -14.05 12.10 -1.28
N LYS A 163 -15.27 12.04 -1.80
CA LYS A 163 -15.85 13.20 -2.51
C LYS A 163 -15.98 14.37 -1.53
N GLY A 164 -15.65 15.58 -2.02
CA GLY A 164 -15.72 16.81 -1.20
C GLY A 164 -14.46 17.11 -0.40
N THR A 165 -13.49 16.20 -0.32
CA THR A 165 -12.23 16.43 0.41
C THR A 165 -11.08 16.92 -0.47
N TYR A 166 -11.33 17.21 -1.76
CA TYR A 166 -10.33 17.67 -2.74
C TYR A 166 -10.95 18.68 -3.74
N SER A 167 -10.10 19.42 -4.46
CA SER A 167 -10.58 20.50 -5.34
C SER A 167 -11.24 19.97 -6.63
N ARG A 168 -12.43 20.49 -6.94
CA ARG A 168 -13.24 20.09 -8.10
C ARG A 168 -12.73 20.68 -9.44
N PHE A 169 -12.00 21.79 -9.37
CA PHE A 169 -11.37 22.46 -10.51
C PHE A 169 -9.91 22.80 -10.16
N GLY A 170 -9.01 22.75 -11.14
CA GLY A 170 -7.58 23.05 -10.99
C GLY A 170 -7.27 24.54 -10.77
N GLY A 171 -8.07 25.24 -9.97
CA GLY A 171 -7.85 26.62 -9.58
C GLY A 171 -7.12 26.69 -8.24
N SER A 172 -6.11 27.56 -8.17
CA SER A 172 -5.45 27.98 -6.95
C SER A 172 -6.47 28.43 -5.88
N PRO A 173 -6.18 28.21 -4.58
CA PRO A 173 -7.07 28.63 -3.53
C PRO A 173 -6.94 30.13 -3.30
N SER A 174 -8.08 30.81 -3.22
CA SER A 174 -8.27 32.04 -2.43
C SER A 174 -7.93 31.79 -0.97
#